data_AF-A0A563VSS4-F1
#
_entry.id   AF-A0A563VSS4-F1
#
_cell.length_a   1.000
_cell.length_b   1.000
_cell.length_c   1.000
_cell.angle_alpha   90.00
_cell.angle_beta   90.00
_cell.angle_gamma   90.00
#
_symmetry.space_group_name_H-M   'P 1'
#
loop_
_entity.id
_entity.type
_entity.pdbx_description
1 polymer ?
#
loop_
_entity_poly.entity_id
_entity_poly.type
_entity_poly.pdbx_seq_one_letter_code
_entity_poly.pdbx_strand_id
1 'polypeptide(L)' 'MALQAKKTRRKRQEKEAALTEATKEETKRLNAEIPKTLHNKLKMFAASRETKITDVVIKALNEYMSKNSNE' A
#
# COMPACT_ATOMS: atom_id res chain seq x y z
N MET A 1 17.81 -26.27 37.61
CA MET A 1 18.54 -25.52 36.57
C MET A 1 17.60 -25.40 35.36
N ALA A 2 16.99 -24.23 35.15
CA ALA A 2 15.92 -24.05 34.17
C ALA A 2 16.50 -23.74 32.77
N LEU A 3 16.18 -24.58 31.79
CA LEU A 3 16.57 -24.41 30.39
C LEU A 3 15.77 -23.24 29.78
N GLN A 4 16.41 -22.08 29.64
CA GLN A 4 15.86 -20.94 28.90
C GLN A 4 15.88 -21.25 27.39
N ALA A 5 14.71 -21.58 26.84
CA ALA A 5 14.54 -21.81 25.41
C ALA A 5 14.87 -20.53 24.63
N LYS A 6 15.89 -20.61 23.76
CA LYS A 6 16.33 -19.53 22.87
C LYS A 6 15.20 -19.18 21.91
N LYS A 7 14.42 -18.13 22.21
CA LYS A 7 13.32 -17.64 21.37
C LYS A 7 13.86 -17.32 19.97
N THR A 8 13.49 -18.15 19.02
CA THR A 8 13.88 -18.09 17.61
C THR A 8 13.38 -16.81 16.97
N ARG A 9 14.32 -15.91 16.61
CA ARG A 9 14.07 -14.60 15.97
C ARG A 9 13.18 -14.69 14.71
N ARG A 10 13.23 -15.80 13.98
CA ARG A 10 12.43 -16.04 12.75
C ARG A 10 10.92 -15.95 12.98
N LYS A 11 10.40 -16.46 14.11
CA LYS A 11 8.96 -16.42 14.41
C LYS A 11 8.39 -15.01 14.65
N ARG A 12 9.25 -14.02 14.92
CA ARG A 12 8.81 -12.64 15.16
C ARG A 12 8.52 -11.89 13.86
N GLN A 13 9.35 -12.10 12.83
CA GLN A 13 9.20 -11.43 11.54
C GLN A 13 7.92 -11.87 10.80
N GLU A 14 7.60 -13.16 10.84
CA GLU A 14 6.36 -13.69 10.23
C GLU A 14 5.10 -13.15 10.92
N LYS A 15 5.14 -12.98 12.25
CA LYS A 15 4.04 -12.36 13.00
C LYS A 15 3.88 -10.88 12.69
N GLU A 16 4.98 -10.13 12.60
CA GLU A 16 4.94 -8.70 12.27
C GLU A 16 4.39 -8.48 10.85
N ALA A 17 4.74 -9.32 9.87
CA ALA A 17 4.16 -9.29 8.53
C ALA A 17 2.64 -9.59 8.55
N ALA A 18 2.20 -10.62 9.27
CA ALA A 18 0.79 -10.97 9.38
C ALA A 18 -0.06 -9.88 10.06
N LEU A 19 0.50 -9.16 11.04
CA LEU A 19 -0.17 -8.03 11.69
C LEU A 19 -0.37 -6.83 10.75
N THR A 20 0.56 -6.58 9.81
CA THR A 20 0.39 -5.53 8.78
C THR A 20 -0.64 -5.89 7.71
N GLU A 21 -0.92 -7.17 7.49
CA GLU A 21 -1.98 -7.60 6.58
C GLU A 21 -3.37 -7.51 7.21
N ALA A 22 -3.47 -7.82 8.51
CA ALA A 22 -4.72 -7.77 9.27
C ALA A 22 -5.25 -6.35 9.53
N THR A 23 -4.43 -5.31 9.32
CA THR A 23 -4.78 -3.90 9.50
C THR A 23 -5.17 -3.20 8.19
N LYS A 24 -5.21 -3.93 7.06
CA LYS A 24 -5.70 -3.37 5.80
C LYS A 24 -7.21 -3.20 5.88
N GLU A 25 -7.64 -1.95 5.79
CA GLU A 25 -9.05 -1.59 5.64
C GLU A 25 -9.69 -2.35 4.46
N GLU A 26 -10.99 -2.61 4.53
CA GLU A 26 -11.72 -3.28 3.46
C GLU A 26 -11.57 -2.50 2.14
N THR A 27 -10.94 -3.14 1.15
CA THR A 27 -10.73 -2.51 -0.17
C THR A 27 -11.90 -2.80 -1.09
N LYS A 28 -12.43 -1.76 -1.75
CA LYS A 28 -13.42 -1.89 -2.84
C LYS A 28 -12.77 -1.61 -4.19
N ARG A 29 -13.25 -2.28 -5.25
CA ARG A 29 -12.77 -2.04 -6.61
C ARG A 29 -13.29 -0.71 -7.13
N LEU A 30 -12.39 0.12 -7.67
CA LEU A 30 -12.73 1.34 -8.41
C LEU A 30 -12.84 1.00 -9.90
N ASN A 31 -14.05 0.97 -10.44
CA ASN A 31 -14.28 0.90 -11.89
C ASN A 31 -14.31 2.33 -12.44
N ALA A 32 -13.20 2.78 -13.02
CA ALA A 32 -13.11 4.08 -13.66
C ALA A 32 -12.50 3.93 -15.06
N GLU A 33 -13.07 4.60 -16.05
CA GLU A 33 -12.48 4.72 -17.37
C GLU A 33 -11.44 5.83 -17.37
N ILE A 34 -10.20 5.47 -17.69
CA ILE A 34 -9.06 6.39 -17.71
C ILE A 34 -8.48 6.44 -19.13
N PRO A 35 -8.11 7.63 -19.65
CA PRO A 35 -7.43 7.73 -20.93
C PRO A 35 -6.15 6.88 -20.97
N LYS A 36 -5.92 6.16 -22.07
CA LYS A 36 -4.75 5.29 -22.27
C LYS A 36 -3.42 6.01 -22.05
N THR A 37 -3.34 7.27 -22.46
CA THR A 37 -2.16 8.12 -22.30
C THR A 37 -1.84 8.37 -20.83
N LEU A 38 -2.86 8.58 -20.00
CA LEU A 38 -2.71 8.82 -18.56
C LEU A 38 -2.31 7.52 -17.84
N HIS A 39 -2.89 6.38 -18.24
CA HIS A 39 -2.45 5.08 -17.73
C HIS A 39 -0.97 4.82 -18.02
N ASN A 40 -0.48 5.11 -19.22
CA ASN A 40 0.93 4.91 -19.55
C ASN A 40 1.85 5.79 -18.70
N LYS A 41 1.48 7.06 -18.49
CA LYS A 41 2.21 7.98 -17.61
C LYS A 41 2.25 7.48 -16.17
N LEU A 42 1.12 7.01 -15.63
CA LEU A 42 1.05 6.42 -14.29
C LEU A 42 1.96 5.19 -14.17
N LYS A 43 1.99 4.33 -15.19
CA LYS A 43 2.84 3.14 -15.20
C LYS A 43 4.32 3.50 -15.20
N MET A 44 4.73 4.48 -16.02
CA MET A 44 6.11 4.98 -16.03
C MET A 44 6.50 5.61 -14.70
N PHE A 45 5.60 6.40 -14.10
CA PHE A 45 5.83 7.04 -12.82
C PHE A 45 5.99 6.01 -11.69
N ALA A 46 5.11 5.00 -11.64
CA ALA A 46 5.19 3.91 -10.68
C ALA A 46 6.50 3.11 -10.83
N ALA A 47 6.90 2.81 -12.07
CA ALA A 47 8.16 2.13 -12.37
C ALA A 47 9.38 2.93 -11.90
N SER A 48 9.39 4.25 -12.09
CA SER A 48 10.51 5.11 -11.68
C SER A 48 10.70 5.20 -10.16
N ARG A 49 9.65 4.95 -9.38
CA ARG A 49 9.65 5.08 -7.92
C ARG A 49 9.59 3.74 -7.19
N GLU A 50 9.69 2.62 -7.91
CA GLU A 50 9.52 1.26 -7.37
C GLU A 50 8.24 1.11 -6.51
N THR A 51 7.16 1.80 -6.90
CA THR A 51 5.88 1.80 -6.18
C THR A 51 4.80 1.11 -6.98
N LYS A 52 3.77 0.59 -6.31
CA LYS A 52 2.60 0.04 -7.00
C LYS A 52 1.77 1.18 -7.57
N ILE A 53 1.22 0.96 -8.76
CA ILE A 53 0.31 1.92 -9.42
C ILE A 53 -0.87 2.27 -8.49
N THR A 54 -1.38 1.28 -7.74
CA THR A 54 -2.45 1.47 -6.75
C THR A 54 -2.09 2.52 -5.69
N ASP A 55 -0.87 2.48 -5.17
CA ASP A 55 -0.44 3.37 -4.10
C ASP A 55 -0.27 4.81 -4.61
N VAL A 56 0.18 4.96 -5.86
CA VAL A 56 0.25 6.25 -6.54
C VAL A 56 -1.15 6.83 -6.73
N VAL A 57 -2.10 6.01 -7.17
CA VAL A 57 -3.50 6.44 -7.39
C VAL A 57 -4.15 6.84 -6.06
N ILE A 58 -3.98 6.05 -4.99
CA ILE A 58 -4.52 6.38 -3.66
C ILE A 58 -3.96 7.71 -3.17
N LYS A 59 -2.64 7.92 -3.27
CA LYS A 59 -2.01 9.19 -2.86
C LYS A 59 -2.55 10.38 -3.64
N ALA A 60 -2.67 10.25 -4.97
CA ALA A 60 -3.20 11.32 -5.81
C ALA A 60 -4.67 11.65 -5.48
N LEU A 61 -5.50 10.63 -5.23
CA LEU A 61 -6.89 10.81 -4.83
C LEU A 61 -7.01 11.49 -3.45
N ASN A 62 -6.22 11.03 -2.47
CA ASN A 62 -6.21 11.66 -1.14
C ASN A 62 -5.75 13.11 -1.20
N GLU A 63 -4.72 13.41 -2.01
CA GLU A 63 -4.24 14.78 -2.19
C GLU A 63 -5.28 15.67 -2.87
N TYR A 64 -5.96 15.15 -3.90
CA TYR A 64 -7.03 15.85 -4.59
C TYR A 64 -8.23 16.14 -3.67
N MET A 65 -8.68 15.12 -2.92
CA MET A 65 -9.76 15.28 -1.94
C MET A 65 -9.37 16.25 -0.83
N SER A 66 -8.15 16.18 -0.30
CA SER A 66 -7.69 17.10 0.74
C SER A 66 -7.61 18.56 0.26
N LYS A 67 -7.26 18.77 -1.01
CA LYS A 67 -7.22 20.11 -1.63
C LYS A 67 -8.62 20.68 -1.86
N ASN A 68 -9.59 19.84 -2.24
CA ASN A 68 -10.95 20.27 -2.55
C ASN A 68 -11.92 20.19 -1.37
N SER A 69 -11.58 19.54 -0.25
CA SER A 69 -12.42 19.52 0.96
C SER A 69 -12.33 20.81 1.80
N ASN A 70 -11.47 21.75 1.42
CA ASN A 70 -11.40 23.09 2.02
C ASN A 70 -12.17 24.15 1.23
N GLU A 71 -13.05 23.72 0.31
CA GLU A 71 -14.03 24.56 -0.41
C GLU A 71 -15.44 24.17 0.03
#